data_AF-A0A7W5J1D6-F1
#
_entry.id   AF-A0A7W5J1D6-F1
#
_cell.length_a   1.000
_cell.length_b   1.000
_cell.length_c   1.000
_cell.angle_alpha   90.00
_cell.angle_beta   90.00
_cell.angle_gamma   90.00
#
_symmetry.space_group_name_H-M   'P 1'
#
loop_
_entity.id
_entity.type
_entity.pdbx_description
1 polymer ?
#
loop_
_entity_poly.entity_id
_entity_poly.type
_entity_poly.pdbx_seq_one_letter_code
_entity_poly.pdbx_strand_id
1 'polypeptide(L)'
;MRILYVGDTACLPDDLTDYIGDMGDEWKVEFVADGNAAMFAVANSPIDVLIVGPGLPDLPPATLLGQIRTLRPETIRIALLENTEAGVSPPIKLIGVAHRFLPLPLSSETVLEAIHSLEELRDLLDSPRLRRVIGRVEHLPSPPHLYFALTRALEEDDGDSNDIARIVSGDPAIAAKVLQLCNSAYFSNGRAITDLRAAVTRLGLATLRDLVLASEVFSIKTGSNVDRLALQQRALIASRLAARILPKTSAELGATAALLADVGLLLPGVRDEREPVAAEGDERPGHTEAGAYLLGLWGLPMPIVEAVAFHRQPQRSSLRSFWVPGAVHVAGALASNEQVDEDYLKSLGVLHQLAGWREMADSLFDRVASAA
;
A
#
# COMPACT_ATOMS: atom_id res chain seq x y z
N MET A 1 -13.88 7.19 -15.70
CA MET A 1 -12.43 7.43 -15.50
C MET A 1 -11.71 7.59 -16.85
N ARG A 2 -10.71 8.48 -16.97
CA ARG A 2 -9.89 8.66 -18.19
C ARG A 2 -8.56 7.91 -18.11
N ILE A 3 -8.39 6.91 -18.97
CA ILE A 3 -7.22 6.03 -19.03
C ILE A 3 -6.39 6.35 -20.26
N LEU A 4 -5.09 6.55 -20.09
CA LEU A 4 -4.14 6.71 -21.18
C LEU A 4 -3.17 5.53 -21.19
N TYR A 5 -3.17 4.77 -22.28
CA TYR A 5 -2.18 3.74 -22.54
C TYR A 5 -1.04 4.29 -23.40
N VAL A 6 0.21 3.99 -23.02
CA VAL A 6 1.42 4.43 -23.70
C VAL A 6 2.29 3.24 -24.07
N GLY A 7 2.51 3.03 -25.37
CA GLY A 7 3.39 1.99 -25.89
C GLY A 7 2.73 1.14 -26.98
N ASP A 8 3.30 -0.03 -27.24
CA ASP A 8 2.78 -0.99 -28.21
C ASP A 8 1.46 -1.59 -27.72
N THR A 9 0.38 -1.44 -28.50
CA THR A 9 -0.93 -2.00 -28.15
C THR A 9 -1.00 -3.51 -28.34
N ALA A 10 -0.04 -4.13 -29.04
CA ALA A 10 -0.02 -5.57 -29.26
C ALA A 10 0.11 -6.40 -27.97
N CYS A 11 0.54 -5.78 -26.87
CA CYS A 11 0.63 -6.46 -25.57
C CYS A 11 -0.65 -6.33 -24.71
N LEU A 12 -1.68 -5.65 -25.21
CA LEU A 12 -2.97 -5.52 -24.56
C LEU A 12 -3.95 -6.60 -25.02
N PRO A 13 -4.92 -6.99 -24.20
CA PRO A 13 -6.03 -7.82 -24.64
C PRO A 13 -6.83 -7.13 -25.75
N ASP A 14 -7.19 -7.88 -26.80
CA ASP A 14 -7.94 -7.36 -27.95
C ASP A 14 -9.32 -6.79 -27.55
N ASP A 15 -9.92 -7.35 -26.51
CA ASP A 15 -11.25 -7.00 -26.00
C ASP A 15 -11.24 -5.86 -24.97
N LEU A 16 -10.08 -5.35 -24.59
CA LEU A 16 -9.96 -4.37 -23.50
C LEU A 16 -10.74 -3.08 -23.78
N THR A 17 -10.72 -2.60 -25.02
CA THR A 17 -11.41 -1.35 -25.40
C THR A 17 -12.93 -1.52 -25.31
N ASP A 18 -13.44 -2.67 -25.78
CA ASP A 18 -14.86 -2.99 -25.74
C ASP A 18 -15.33 -3.13 -24.29
N TYR A 19 -14.57 -3.85 -23.45
CA TYR A 19 -14.88 -3.98 -22.03
C TYR A 19 -14.92 -2.64 -21.30
N ILE A 20 -13.96 -1.76 -21.52
CA ILE A 20 -13.97 -0.44 -20.86
C ILE A 20 -15.11 0.43 -21.40
N GLY A 21 -15.48 0.29 -22.68
CA GLY A 21 -16.66 0.94 -23.24
C GLY A 21 -17.96 0.47 -22.59
N ASP A 22 -18.09 -0.83 -22.30
CA ASP A 22 -19.26 -1.42 -21.63
C ASP A 22 -19.43 -0.96 -20.17
N MET A 23 -18.38 -0.43 -19.54
CA MET A 23 -18.44 0.13 -18.18
C MET A 23 -19.16 1.49 -18.11
N GLY A 24 -19.45 2.13 -19.25
CA GLY A 24 -20.26 3.35 -19.35
C GLY A 24 -19.50 4.58 -19.87
N ASP A 25 -20.26 5.62 -20.24
CA ASP A 25 -19.74 6.81 -20.94
C ASP A 25 -18.72 7.64 -20.13
N GLU A 26 -18.69 7.47 -18.81
CA GLU A 26 -17.68 8.08 -17.95
C GLU A 26 -16.28 7.49 -18.14
N TRP A 27 -16.18 6.31 -18.75
CA TRP A 27 -14.94 5.59 -19.02
C TRP A 27 -14.42 5.89 -20.43
N LYS A 28 -13.16 6.32 -20.51
CA LYS A 28 -12.51 6.64 -21.79
C LYS A 28 -11.10 6.09 -21.79
N VAL A 29 -10.73 5.46 -22.90
CA VAL A 29 -9.37 4.95 -23.13
C VAL A 29 -8.79 5.66 -24.35
N GLU A 30 -7.59 6.18 -24.18
CA GLU A 30 -6.79 6.76 -25.26
C GLU A 30 -5.48 5.98 -25.38
N PHE A 31 -4.99 5.82 -26.60
CA PHE A 31 -3.75 5.10 -26.90
C PHE A 31 -2.76 6.03 -27.59
N VAL A 32 -1.52 6.03 -27.11
CA VAL A 32 -0.40 6.76 -27.73
C VAL A 32 0.83 5.86 -27.83
N ALA A 33 1.63 6.05 -28.87
CA ALA A 33 2.73 5.14 -29.18
C ALA A 33 4.01 5.42 -28.35
N ASP A 34 4.20 6.66 -27.88
CA ASP A 34 5.48 7.10 -27.32
C ASP A 34 5.31 8.11 -26.16
N GLY A 35 6.42 8.35 -25.44
CA GLY A 35 6.44 9.19 -24.26
C GLY A 35 6.17 10.67 -24.55
N ASN A 36 6.62 11.20 -25.69
CA ASN A 36 6.34 12.57 -26.11
C ASN A 36 4.84 12.81 -26.35
N ALA A 37 4.18 11.89 -27.06
CA ALA A 37 2.74 11.93 -27.26
C ALA A 37 1.98 11.82 -25.93
N ALA A 38 2.46 10.96 -25.01
CA ALA A 38 1.89 10.86 -23.67
C ALA A 38 2.01 12.17 -22.87
N MET A 39 3.18 12.82 -22.89
CA MET A 39 3.39 14.11 -22.23
C MET A 39 2.50 15.20 -22.83
N PHE A 40 2.30 15.21 -24.14
CA PHE A 40 1.36 16.11 -24.80
C PHE A 40 -0.08 15.87 -24.32
N ALA A 41 -0.54 14.62 -24.27
CA ALA A 41 -1.89 14.28 -23.80
C ALA A 41 -2.12 14.72 -22.33
N VAL A 42 -1.17 14.39 -21.44
CA VAL A 42 -1.22 14.73 -20.00
C VAL A 42 -1.15 16.24 -19.75
N ALA A 43 -0.46 17.00 -20.61
CA ALA A 43 -0.42 18.46 -20.52
C ALA A 43 -1.77 19.11 -20.88
N ASN A 44 -2.47 18.57 -21.89
CA ASN A 44 -3.68 19.18 -22.45
C ASN A 44 -4.98 18.70 -21.78
N SER A 45 -5.00 17.49 -21.23
CA SER A 45 -6.20 16.88 -20.64
C SER A 45 -5.89 16.23 -19.29
N PRO A 46 -6.84 16.24 -18.32
CA PRO A 46 -6.68 15.46 -17.11
C PRO A 46 -6.73 13.96 -17.44
N ILE A 47 -5.73 13.22 -16.98
CA ILE A 47 -5.64 11.76 -17.09
C ILE A 47 -5.69 11.17 -15.68
N ASP A 48 -6.63 10.26 -15.47
CA ASP A 48 -6.85 9.61 -14.18
C ASP A 48 -5.85 8.49 -13.94
N VAL A 49 -5.66 7.65 -14.96
CA VAL A 49 -4.75 6.50 -14.94
C VAL A 49 -3.90 6.49 -16.20
N LEU A 50 -2.60 6.35 -16.02
CA LEU A 50 -1.64 6.15 -17.07
C LEU A 50 -1.09 4.72 -16.96
N ILE A 51 -1.18 3.95 -18.04
CA ILE A 51 -0.61 2.61 -18.17
C ILE A 51 0.53 2.69 -19.17
N VAL A 52 1.75 2.32 -18.76
CA VAL A 52 2.94 2.42 -19.60
C VAL A 52 3.52 1.04 -19.88
N GLY A 53 3.72 0.73 -21.17
CA GLY A 53 4.37 -0.48 -21.64
C GLY A 53 5.82 -0.66 -21.15
N PRO A 54 6.38 -1.87 -21.24
CA PRO A 54 7.71 -2.20 -20.73
C PRO A 54 8.84 -1.49 -21.48
N GLY A 55 8.60 -1.13 -22.74
CA GLY A 55 9.53 -0.36 -23.58
C GLY A 55 8.79 0.71 -24.34
N LEU A 56 9.41 1.89 -24.44
CA LEU A 56 8.96 2.99 -25.29
C LEU A 56 10.08 3.34 -26.29
N PRO A 57 9.73 3.79 -27.50
CA PRO A 57 10.72 4.04 -28.56
C PRO A 57 11.60 5.26 -28.31
N ASP A 58 11.14 6.23 -27.51
CA ASP A 58 11.76 7.56 -27.38
C ASP A 58 12.43 7.81 -26.02
N LEU A 59 11.94 7.20 -24.94
CA LEU A 59 12.53 7.36 -23.60
C LEU A 59 12.20 6.22 -22.64
N PRO A 60 13.02 5.96 -21.60
CA PRO A 60 12.72 4.89 -20.64
C PRO A 60 11.39 5.12 -19.89
N PRO A 61 10.56 4.08 -19.65
CA PRO A 61 9.29 4.22 -18.93
C PRO A 61 9.41 4.93 -17.57
N ALA A 62 10.47 4.65 -16.80
CA ALA A 62 10.71 5.30 -15.52
C ALA A 62 10.91 6.83 -15.65
N THR A 63 11.50 7.30 -16.77
CA THR A 63 11.65 8.73 -17.05
C THR A 63 10.30 9.37 -17.34
N LEU A 64 9.43 8.74 -18.15
CA LEU A 64 8.07 9.22 -18.41
C LEU A 64 7.27 9.36 -17.11
N LEU A 65 7.26 8.30 -16.30
CA LEU A 65 6.52 8.26 -15.03
C LEU A 65 7.02 9.31 -14.03
N GLY A 66 8.32 9.59 -14.01
CA GLY A 66 8.92 10.65 -13.20
C GLY A 66 8.54 12.07 -13.67
N GLN A 67 8.47 12.29 -14.98
CA GLN A 67 8.00 13.56 -15.55
C GLN A 67 6.52 13.80 -15.24
N ILE A 68 5.67 12.78 -15.42
CA ILE A 68 4.23 12.86 -15.13
C ILE A 68 3.99 13.09 -13.65
N ARG A 69 4.75 12.44 -12.76
CA ARG A 69 4.70 12.72 -11.31
C ARG A 69 4.86 14.21 -10.99
N THR A 70 5.77 14.86 -11.70
CA THR A 70 6.14 16.26 -11.45
C THR A 70 5.05 17.18 -11.99
N LEU A 71 4.51 16.87 -13.17
CA LEU A 71 3.50 17.67 -13.86
C LEU A 71 2.07 17.47 -13.30
N ARG A 72 1.68 16.22 -13.10
CA ARG A 72 0.35 15.74 -12.69
C ARG A 72 0.50 14.61 -11.65
N PRO A 73 0.91 14.92 -10.40
CA PRO A 73 1.06 13.89 -9.37
C PRO A 73 -0.24 13.11 -9.11
N GLU A 74 -1.40 13.73 -9.31
CA GLU A 74 -2.70 13.08 -9.16
C GLU A 74 -2.96 11.93 -10.14
N THR A 75 -2.21 11.83 -11.24
CA THR A 75 -2.33 10.74 -12.20
C THR A 75 -1.79 9.45 -11.61
N ILE A 76 -2.62 8.42 -11.60
CA ILE A 76 -2.24 7.08 -11.15
C ILE A 76 -1.35 6.47 -12.23
N ARG A 77 -0.27 5.81 -11.83
CA ARG A 77 0.83 5.42 -12.71
C ARG A 77 1.02 3.93 -12.58
N ILE A 78 0.68 3.20 -13.64
CA ILE A 78 0.76 1.75 -13.73
C ILE A 78 1.85 1.41 -14.75
N ALA A 79 2.80 0.57 -14.35
CA ALA A 79 3.84 0.07 -15.24
C ALA A 79 3.58 -1.38 -15.61
N LEU A 80 3.71 -1.71 -16.89
CA LEU A 80 3.67 -3.09 -17.37
C LEU A 80 5.06 -3.72 -17.26
N LEU A 81 5.09 -4.98 -16.84
CA LEU A 81 6.31 -5.75 -16.64
C LEU A 81 6.28 -6.99 -17.53
N GLU A 82 7.32 -7.16 -18.34
CA GLU A 82 7.55 -8.42 -19.05
C GLU A 82 7.88 -9.53 -18.05
N ASN A 83 7.24 -10.69 -18.18
CA ASN A 83 7.70 -11.92 -17.55
C ASN A 83 9.01 -12.37 -18.18
N THR A 84 10.12 -11.70 -17.85
CA THR A 84 11.44 -12.24 -18.11
C THR A 84 11.68 -13.46 -17.22
N GLU A 85 12.48 -14.42 -17.70
CA GLU A 85 12.81 -15.67 -17.00
C GLU A 85 13.01 -15.49 -15.49
N ALA A 86 12.54 -16.48 -14.73
CA ALA A 86 12.36 -16.44 -13.27
C ALA A 86 13.47 -15.66 -12.51
N GLY A 87 13.09 -14.53 -11.91
CA GLY A 87 13.89 -13.87 -10.87
C GLY A 87 14.39 -12.45 -11.18
N VAL A 88 14.11 -11.87 -12.35
CA VAL A 88 14.47 -10.47 -12.60
C VAL A 88 13.44 -9.54 -11.94
N SER A 89 13.91 -8.72 -11.00
CA SER A 89 13.10 -7.68 -10.35
C SER A 89 12.87 -6.48 -11.29
N PRO A 90 11.76 -5.74 -11.15
CA PRO A 90 11.56 -4.49 -11.86
C PRO A 90 12.72 -3.52 -11.57
N PRO A 91 13.16 -2.70 -12.54
CA PRO A 91 14.21 -1.73 -12.29
C PRO A 91 13.85 -0.82 -11.11
N ILE A 92 14.79 -0.62 -10.18
CA ILE A 92 14.58 0.17 -8.95
C ILE A 92 13.98 1.56 -9.24
N LYS A 93 14.43 2.22 -10.30
CA LYS A 93 13.90 3.53 -10.71
C LYS A 93 12.41 3.48 -11.05
N LEU A 94 11.94 2.38 -11.63
CA LEU A 94 10.53 2.15 -11.94
C LEU A 94 9.73 1.91 -10.65
N ILE A 95 10.31 1.18 -9.68
CA ILE A 95 9.73 0.92 -8.36
C ILE A 95 9.43 2.19 -7.57
N GLY A 96 10.24 3.24 -7.74
CA GLY A 96 10.08 4.53 -7.08
C GLY A 96 9.12 5.51 -7.75
N VAL A 97 8.63 5.21 -8.96
CA VAL A 97 7.78 6.12 -9.74
C VAL A 97 6.45 5.53 -10.16
N ALA A 98 6.31 4.22 -10.23
CA ALA A 98 5.01 3.58 -10.47
C ALA A 98 4.27 3.36 -9.15
N HIS A 99 2.95 3.59 -9.18
CA HIS A 99 2.07 3.25 -8.07
C HIS A 99 1.75 1.75 -8.07
N ARG A 100 1.59 1.13 -9.24
CA ARG A 100 1.21 -0.28 -9.41
C ARG A 100 1.94 -0.90 -10.59
N PHE A 101 2.09 -2.24 -10.57
CA PHE A 101 2.66 -2.98 -11.69
C PHE A 101 1.72 -4.11 -12.12
N LEU A 102 1.63 -4.35 -13.44
CA LEU A 102 0.85 -5.44 -14.02
C LEU A 102 1.74 -6.29 -14.94
N PRO A 103 1.54 -7.62 -15.00
CA PRO A 103 2.37 -8.53 -15.77
C PRO A 103 1.94 -8.59 -17.22
N LEU A 104 2.91 -8.94 -18.07
CA LEU A 104 2.67 -9.40 -19.42
C LEU A 104 2.87 -10.93 -19.51
N PRO A 105 2.00 -11.67 -20.23
CA PRO A 105 0.83 -11.15 -20.95
C PRO A 105 -0.27 -10.68 -20.01
N LEU A 106 -0.90 -9.55 -20.35
CA LEU A 106 -2.03 -9.00 -19.60
C LEU A 106 -3.30 -9.80 -19.89
N SER A 107 -4.08 -10.10 -18.87
CA SER A 107 -5.48 -10.53 -19.04
C SER A 107 -6.44 -9.37 -18.79
N SER A 108 -7.58 -9.38 -19.47
CA SER A 108 -8.64 -8.38 -19.30
C SER A 108 -9.12 -8.34 -17.85
N GLU A 109 -9.25 -9.50 -17.20
CA GLU A 109 -9.57 -9.63 -15.78
C GLU A 109 -8.59 -8.86 -14.87
N THR A 110 -7.28 -8.97 -15.13
CA THR A 110 -6.25 -8.28 -14.34
C THR A 110 -6.36 -6.76 -14.47
N VAL A 111 -6.62 -6.27 -15.69
CA VAL A 111 -6.78 -4.84 -15.94
C VAL A 111 -8.05 -4.32 -15.27
N LEU A 112 -9.17 -5.06 -15.40
CA LEU A 112 -10.45 -4.69 -14.80
C LEU A 112 -10.38 -4.69 -13.27
N GLU A 113 -9.79 -5.71 -12.64
CA GLU A 113 -9.58 -5.73 -11.18
C GLU A 113 -8.73 -4.54 -10.73
N ALA A 114 -7.66 -4.25 -11.47
CA ALA A 114 -6.80 -3.11 -11.16
C ALA A 114 -7.55 -1.78 -11.30
N ILE A 115 -8.41 -1.65 -12.31
CA ILE A 115 -9.22 -0.46 -12.57
C ILE A 115 -10.32 -0.28 -11.51
N HIS A 116 -11.10 -1.33 -11.25
CA HIS A 116 -12.19 -1.28 -10.27
C HIS A 116 -11.69 -0.97 -8.87
N SER A 117 -10.57 -1.56 -8.45
CA SER A 117 -9.98 -1.24 -7.14
C SER A 117 -9.53 0.23 -7.03
N LEU A 118 -9.17 0.89 -8.14
CA LEU A 118 -8.85 2.32 -8.14
C LEU A 118 -10.10 3.22 -8.14
N GLU A 119 -11.19 2.75 -8.73
CA GLU A 119 -12.51 3.38 -8.62
C GLU A 119 -13.02 3.31 -7.18
N GLU A 120 -13.07 2.11 -6.60
CA GLU A 120 -13.47 1.91 -5.20
C GLU A 120 -12.62 2.76 -4.24
N LEU A 121 -11.31 2.89 -4.50
CA LEU A 121 -10.42 3.75 -3.72
C LEU A 121 -10.83 5.23 -3.78
N ARG A 122 -11.23 5.70 -4.96
CA ARG A 122 -11.65 7.08 -5.17
C ARG A 122 -13.00 7.35 -4.51
N ASP A 123 -13.92 6.39 -4.56
CA ASP A 123 -15.21 6.48 -3.88
C ASP A 123 -15.04 6.48 -2.35
N LEU A 124 -14.11 5.68 -1.84
CA LEU A 124 -13.78 5.62 -0.42
C LEU A 124 -13.13 6.92 0.08
N LEU A 125 -12.23 7.52 -0.73
CA LEU A 125 -11.36 8.64 -0.35
C LEU A 125 -11.29 9.71 -1.45
N ASP A 126 -12.39 10.43 -1.69
CA ASP A 126 -12.39 11.52 -2.69
C ASP A 126 -11.83 12.83 -2.13
N SER A 127 -10.52 13.05 -2.33
CA SER A 127 -9.88 14.34 -2.05
C SER A 127 -8.84 14.72 -3.11
N PRO A 128 -9.04 15.79 -3.89
CA PRO A 128 -8.05 16.29 -4.86
C PRO A 128 -6.71 16.67 -4.20
N ARG A 129 -6.72 17.04 -2.93
CA ARG A 129 -5.50 17.35 -2.17
C ARG A 129 -4.75 16.09 -1.81
N LEU A 130 -5.45 15.08 -1.29
CA LEU A 130 -4.89 13.77 -0.96
C LEU A 130 -4.19 13.18 -2.19
N ARG A 131 -4.87 13.20 -3.34
CA ARG A 131 -4.32 12.77 -4.64
C ARG A 131 -3.00 13.46 -4.99
N ARG A 132 -2.93 14.79 -4.86
CA ARG A 132 -1.71 15.56 -5.16
C ARG A 132 -0.58 15.32 -4.17
N VAL A 133 -0.88 15.17 -2.88
CA VAL A 133 0.15 14.94 -1.84
C VAL A 133 0.74 13.54 -1.99
N ILE A 134 -0.12 12.52 -2.04
CA ILE A 134 0.31 11.12 -2.09
C ILE A 134 0.89 10.76 -3.46
N GLY A 135 0.34 11.32 -4.54
CA GLY A 135 0.85 11.11 -5.89
C GLY A 135 2.30 11.58 -6.13
N ARG A 136 2.86 12.39 -5.23
CA ARG A 136 4.29 12.79 -5.27
C ARG A 136 5.22 11.84 -4.54
N VAL A 137 4.67 10.93 -3.72
CA VAL A 137 5.46 10.03 -2.89
C VAL A 137 6.22 9.06 -3.79
N GLU A 138 7.54 9.05 -3.65
CA GLU A 138 8.40 8.10 -4.36
C GLU A 138 8.59 6.81 -3.55
N HIS A 139 8.82 6.98 -2.25
CA HIS A 139 9.24 5.94 -1.34
C HIS A 139 8.63 6.20 0.04
N LEU A 140 8.32 5.12 0.76
CA LEU A 140 8.24 5.18 2.21
C LEU A 140 9.66 5.14 2.76
N PRO A 141 10.01 5.99 3.74
CA PRO A 141 11.35 5.98 4.30
C PRO A 141 11.53 4.76 5.23
N SER A 142 12.42 3.84 4.87
CA SER A 142 12.75 2.66 5.70
C SER A 142 14.05 2.89 6.49
N PRO A 143 14.27 2.19 7.62
CA PRO A 143 15.43 2.38 8.45
C PRO A 143 16.64 1.46 8.12
N PRO A 144 17.89 1.99 8.14
CA PRO A 144 19.12 1.29 7.72
C PRO A 144 19.44 -0.04 8.38
N HIS A 145 19.02 -0.24 9.62
CA HIS A 145 19.35 -1.44 10.37
C HIS A 145 18.66 -2.70 9.82
N LEU A 146 17.53 -2.56 9.13
CA LEU A 146 16.81 -3.69 8.54
C LEU A 146 17.47 -4.20 7.28
N TYR A 147 18.11 -3.33 6.51
CA TYR A 147 18.99 -3.78 5.43
C TYR A 147 20.11 -4.67 5.94
N PHE A 148 20.78 -4.29 7.04
CA PHE A 148 21.83 -5.11 7.62
C PHE A 148 21.28 -6.41 8.21
N ALA A 149 20.12 -6.39 8.88
CA ALA A 149 19.47 -7.58 9.41
C ALA A 149 19.04 -8.56 8.31
N LEU A 150 18.45 -8.04 7.23
CA LEU A 150 18.04 -8.81 6.06
C LEU A 150 19.26 -9.37 5.32
N THR A 151 20.28 -8.54 5.07
CA THR A 151 21.53 -8.97 4.42
C THR A 151 22.22 -10.07 5.23
N ARG A 152 22.30 -9.94 6.55
CA ARG A 152 22.87 -10.99 7.42
C ARG A 152 22.05 -12.28 7.36
N ALA A 153 20.72 -12.18 7.45
CA ALA A 153 19.83 -13.34 7.34
C ALA A 153 19.85 -13.99 5.95
N LEU A 154 20.26 -13.25 4.91
CA LEU A 154 20.42 -13.72 3.54
C LEU A 154 21.81 -14.30 3.24
N GLU A 155 22.84 -13.88 3.99
CA GLU A 155 24.22 -14.40 3.88
C GLU A 155 24.40 -15.72 4.64
N GLU A 156 23.52 -16.02 5.60
CA GLU A 156 23.41 -17.33 6.22
C GLU A 156 22.68 -18.27 5.24
N ASP A 157 23.42 -19.26 4.70
CA ASP A 157 23.10 -20.13 3.53
C ASP A 157 21.85 -21.05 3.69
N ASP A 158 20.97 -20.75 4.64
CA ASP A 158 19.79 -21.53 5.01
C ASP A 158 18.64 -20.63 5.52
N GLY A 159 18.58 -19.36 5.06
CA GLY A 159 17.63 -18.36 5.52
C GLY A 159 16.17 -18.81 5.40
N ASP A 160 15.57 -19.26 6.50
CA ASP A 160 14.16 -19.65 6.56
C ASP A 160 13.30 -18.45 6.15
N SER A 161 12.44 -18.65 5.16
CA SER A 161 11.39 -17.70 4.76
C SER A 161 10.61 -17.12 5.95
N ASN A 162 10.48 -17.85 7.05
CA ASN A 162 9.85 -17.36 8.28
C ASN A 162 10.70 -16.31 9.01
N ASP A 163 12.02 -16.45 9.05
CA ASP A 163 12.90 -15.46 9.67
C ASP A 163 12.92 -14.16 8.87
N ILE A 164 12.90 -14.27 7.55
CA ILE A 164 12.84 -13.11 6.66
C ILE A 164 11.46 -12.44 6.74
N ALA A 165 10.37 -13.21 6.76
CA ALA A 165 9.04 -12.67 7.03
C ALA A 165 8.97 -11.97 8.38
N ARG A 166 9.67 -12.46 9.41
CA ARG A 166 9.76 -11.81 10.73
C ARG A 166 10.55 -10.50 10.68
N ILE A 167 11.64 -10.45 9.92
CA ILE A 167 12.43 -9.22 9.71
C ILE A 167 11.60 -8.17 8.95
N VAL A 168 10.94 -8.58 7.86
CA VAL A 168 10.07 -7.72 7.03
C VAL A 168 8.87 -7.21 7.83
N SER A 169 8.19 -8.09 8.57
CA SER A 169 7.08 -7.72 9.46
C SER A 169 7.53 -6.83 10.62
N GLY A 170 8.84 -6.76 10.86
CA GLY A 170 9.45 -5.89 11.84
C GLY A 170 9.17 -4.41 11.56
N ASP A 171 8.93 -4.00 10.32
CA ASP A 171 8.82 -2.59 9.94
C ASP A 171 7.66 -2.33 8.96
N PRO A 172 6.73 -1.42 9.31
CA PRO A 172 5.58 -1.10 8.47
C PRO A 172 5.93 -0.57 7.08
N ALA A 173 7.03 0.18 6.92
CA ALA A 173 7.42 0.75 5.64
C ALA A 173 7.89 -0.33 4.67
N ILE A 174 8.74 -1.24 5.15
CA ILE A 174 9.22 -2.39 4.36
C ILE A 174 8.07 -3.33 4.06
N ALA A 175 7.26 -3.68 5.07
CA ALA A 175 6.08 -4.53 4.90
C ALA A 175 5.14 -3.99 3.80
N ALA A 176 4.83 -2.69 3.83
CA ALA A 176 4.00 -2.06 2.82
C ALA A 176 4.62 -2.16 1.42
N LYS A 177 5.93 -1.95 1.29
CA LYS A 177 6.62 -2.00 -0.02
C LYS A 177 6.73 -3.41 -0.57
N VAL A 178 7.00 -4.40 0.29
CA VAL A 178 6.96 -5.83 -0.07
C VAL A 178 5.58 -6.19 -0.57
N LEU A 179 4.53 -5.78 0.15
CA LEU A 179 3.14 -6.01 -0.28
C LEU A 179 2.79 -5.29 -1.59
N GLN A 180 3.30 -4.08 -1.84
CA GLN A 180 3.12 -3.40 -3.13
C GLN A 180 3.70 -4.25 -4.28
N LEU A 181 4.92 -4.75 -4.14
CA LEU A 181 5.51 -5.59 -5.19
C LEU A 181 4.76 -6.92 -5.30
N CYS A 182 4.42 -7.59 -4.21
CA CYS A 182 3.65 -8.83 -4.24
C CYS A 182 2.27 -8.70 -4.88
N ASN A 183 1.58 -7.60 -4.60
CA ASN A 183 0.27 -7.31 -5.16
C ASN A 183 0.36 -6.70 -6.56
N SER A 184 1.56 -6.51 -7.10
CA SER A 184 1.67 -6.44 -8.55
C SER A 184 1.27 -7.78 -9.15
N ALA A 185 0.50 -7.77 -10.23
CA ALA A 185 0.03 -9.03 -10.80
C ALA A 185 1.18 -9.92 -11.36
N TYR A 186 2.39 -9.36 -11.50
CA TYR A 186 3.65 -10.10 -11.73
C TYR A 186 3.95 -11.13 -10.65
N PHE A 187 3.65 -10.80 -9.41
CA PHE A 187 3.84 -11.68 -8.27
C PHE A 187 2.50 -12.11 -7.65
N SER A 188 1.34 -11.97 -8.32
CA SER A 188 0.04 -12.32 -7.72
C SER A 188 -0.66 -13.54 -8.34
N ASN A 189 -0.33 -14.00 -9.56
CA ASN A 189 -0.98 -15.13 -10.28
C ASN A 189 -2.53 -15.08 -10.13
N GLY A 190 -3.09 -13.87 -10.11
CA GLY A 190 -4.54 -13.66 -9.96
C GLY A 190 -5.11 -13.84 -8.55
N ARG A 191 -4.29 -13.87 -7.49
CA ARG A 191 -4.75 -13.79 -6.10
C ARG A 191 -3.97 -12.72 -5.35
N ALA A 192 -4.69 -11.72 -4.82
CA ALA A 192 -4.11 -10.71 -3.96
C ALA A 192 -3.50 -11.36 -2.71
N ILE A 193 -2.27 -10.98 -2.38
CA ILE A 193 -1.56 -11.46 -1.21
C ILE A 193 -1.89 -10.56 -0.03
N THR A 194 -2.48 -11.18 0.99
CA THR A 194 -2.95 -10.51 2.20
C THR A 194 -1.99 -10.69 3.40
N ASP A 195 -1.02 -11.59 3.29
CA ASP A 195 -0.09 -11.94 4.36
C ASP A 195 1.38 -11.82 3.94
N LEU A 196 2.23 -11.36 4.88
CA LEU A 196 3.64 -11.07 4.60
C LEU A 196 4.49 -12.32 4.38
N ARG A 197 4.06 -13.49 4.89
CA ARG A 197 4.81 -14.73 4.72
C ARG A 197 4.69 -15.23 3.28
N ALA A 198 3.47 -15.31 2.75
CA ALA A 198 3.22 -15.63 1.36
C ALA A 198 3.89 -14.63 0.43
N ALA A 199 3.92 -13.35 0.81
CA ALA A 199 4.63 -12.31 0.09
C ALA A 199 6.14 -12.60 -0.03
N VAL A 200 6.81 -12.91 1.10
CA VAL A 200 8.24 -13.22 1.15
C VAL A 200 8.59 -14.48 0.37
N THR A 201 7.83 -15.56 0.56
CA THR A 201 8.03 -16.82 -0.18
C THR A 201 7.94 -16.61 -1.69
N ARG A 202 7.10 -15.67 -2.13
CA ARG A 202 6.79 -15.48 -3.53
C ARG A 202 7.71 -14.53 -4.29
N LEU A 203 8.14 -13.43 -3.66
CA LEU A 203 9.12 -12.52 -4.27
C LEU A 203 10.47 -13.20 -4.44
N GLY A 204 10.79 -14.14 -3.54
CA GLY A 204 12.12 -14.71 -3.45
C GLY A 204 13.12 -13.73 -2.84
N LEU A 205 14.24 -14.30 -2.42
CA LEU A 205 15.24 -13.63 -1.58
C LEU A 205 15.99 -12.49 -2.30
N ALA A 206 16.31 -12.69 -3.58
CA ALA A 206 17.02 -11.70 -4.38
C ALA A 206 16.19 -10.41 -4.56
N THR A 207 14.90 -10.54 -4.89
CA THR A 207 13.97 -9.42 -5.05
C THR A 207 13.77 -8.63 -3.76
N LEU A 208 13.67 -9.33 -2.62
CA LEU A 208 13.55 -8.68 -1.31
C LEU A 208 14.80 -7.86 -0.98
N ARG A 209 15.99 -8.39 -1.26
CA ARG A 209 17.25 -7.68 -1.07
C ARG A 209 17.30 -6.41 -1.90
N ASP A 210 16.94 -6.49 -3.18
CA ASP A 210 16.95 -5.34 -4.09
C ASP A 210 15.92 -4.27 -3.68
N LEU A 211 14.75 -4.68 -3.19
CA LEU A 211 13.74 -3.76 -2.66
C LEU A 211 14.24 -3.04 -1.42
N VAL A 212 14.84 -3.76 -0.46
CA VAL A 212 15.34 -3.14 0.77
C VAL A 212 16.51 -2.21 0.46
N LEU A 213 17.41 -2.60 -0.45
CA LEU A 213 18.48 -1.74 -0.97
C LEU A 213 17.94 -0.46 -1.61
N ALA A 214 16.94 -0.58 -2.48
CA ALA A 214 16.26 0.56 -3.09
C ALA A 214 15.69 1.48 -2.00
N SER A 215 15.00 0.91 -1.02
CA SER A 215 14.39 1.69 0.05
C SER A 215 15.42 2.43 0.91
N GLU A 216 16.64 1.90 1.05
CA GLU A 216 17.75 2.53 1.78
C GLU A 216 18.42 3.65 1.00
N VAL A 217 18.76 3.41 -0.27
CA VAL A 217 19.43 4.41 -1.14
C VAL A 217 18.55 5.65 -1.30
N PHE A 218 17.23 5.49 -1.25
CA PHE A 218 16.26 6.58 -1.35
C PHE A 218 15.57 6.91 -0.01
N SER A 219 16.11 6.47 1.14
CA SER A 219 15.59 6.85 2.46
C SER A 219 15.90 8.33 2.72
N ILE A 220 15.05 9.19 2.15
CA ILE A 220 15.07 10.62 2.41
C ILE A 220 14.73 10.79 3.89
N LYS A 221 15.51 11.63 4.60
CA LYS A 221 15.13 12.17 5.91
C LYS A 221 13.79 12.89 5.74
N THR A 222 12.69 12.18 5.91
CA THR A 222 11.37 12.79 5.94
C THR A 222 11.36 13.71 7.15
N GLY A 223 10.98 14.98 6.96
CA GLY A 223 10.83 15.96 8.04
C GLY A 223 9.68 15.64 9.01
N SER A 224 9.27 14.37 9.10
CA SER A 224 8.36 13.85 10.11
C SER A 224 9.14 13.68 11.41
N ASN A 225 8.82 14.44 12.44
CA ASN A 225 9.33 14.28 13.81
C ASN A 225 8.82 13.01 14.52
N VAL A 226 8.34 12.02 13.75
CA VAL A 226 7.74 10.79 14.28
C VAL A 226 8.85 9.93 14.88
N ASP A 227 8.66 9.54 16.14
CA ASP A 227 9.45 8.48 16.76
C ASP A 227 9.14 7.16 16.06
N ARG A 228 10.04 6.78 15.13
CA ARG A 228 9.88 5.58 14.31
C ARG A 228 9.94 4.31 15.14
N LEU A 229 10.74 4.28 16.21
CA LEU A 229 10.83 3.10 17.05
C LEU A 229 9.52 2.90 17.81
N ALA A 230 8.97 3.97 18.37
CA ALA A 230 7.66 3.93 19.02
C ALA A 230 6.55 3.54 18.01
N LEU A 231 6.56 4.09 16.80
CA LEU A 231 5.64 3.71 15.72
C LEU A 231 5.72 2.22 15.39
N GLN A 232 6.95 1.71 15.20
CA GLN A 232 7.22 0.31 14.89
C GLN A 232 6.71 -0.63 15.99
N GLN A 233 7.01 -0.31 17.26
CA GLN A 233 6.55 -1.09 18.41
C GLN A 233 5.01 -1.12 18.49
N ARG A 234 4.35 0.04 18.34
CA ARG A 234 2.89 0.13 18.33
C ARG A 234 2.29 -0.70 17.20
N ALA A 235 2.83 -0.58 15.99
CA ALA A 235 2.37 -1.33 14.82
C ALA A 235 2.51 -2.86 15.01
N LEU A 236 3.62 -3.33 15.60
CA LEU A 236 3.84 -4.74 15.90
C LEU A 236 2.86 -5.29 16.94
N ILE A 237 2.58 -4.52 18.00
CA ILE A 237 1.63 -4.91 19.04
C ILE A 237 0.22 -4.94 18.45
N ALA A 238 -0.18 -3.89 17.72
CA ALA A 238 -1.47 -3.82 17.04
C ALA A 238 -1.67 -5.00 16.07
N SER A 239 -0.65 -5.33 15.27
CA SER A 239 -0.65 -6.47 14.35
C SER A 239 -0.93 -7.79 15.06
N ARG A 240 -0.16 -8.09 16.12
CA ARG A 240 -0.30 -9.33 16.91
C ARG A 240 -1.65 -9.39 17.62
N LEU A 241 -2.15 -8.27 18.10
CA LEU A 241 -3.43 -8.19 18.79
C LEU A 241 -4.60 -8.38 17.82
N ALA A 242 -4.58 -7.73 16.65
CA ALA A 242 -5.59 -7.93 15.60
C ALA A 242 -5.67 -9.39 15.14
N ALA A 243 -4.52 -10.07 15.02
CA ALA A 243 -4.45 -11.49 14.69
C ALA A 243 -5.14 -12.39 15.75
N ARG A 244 -5.11 -12.00 17.02
CA ARG A 244 -5.76 -12.73 18.13
C ARG A 244 -7.23 -12.41 18.29
N ILE A 245 -7.63 -11.18 17.95
CA ILE A 245 -9.03 -10.73 17.99
C ILE A 245 -9.85 -11.44 16.90
N LEU A 246 -9.28 -11.57 15.71
CA LEU A 246 -9.98 -12.13 14.55
C LEU A 246 -9.94 -13.66 14.52
N PRO A 247 -10.93 -14.31 13.87
CA PRO A 247 -10.87 -15.73 13.60
C PRO A 247 -9.68 -16.05 12.68
N LYS A 248 -9.20 -17.30 12.74
CA LYS A 248 -8.04 -17.77 11.96
C LYS A 248 -8.12 -17.46 10.46
N THR A 249 -9.33 -17.46 9.89
CA THR A 249 -9.58 -17.18 8.47
C THR A 249 -9.28 -15.74 8.05
N SER A 250 -9.26 -14.79 8.98
CA SER A 250 -8.96 -13.38 8.72
C SER A 250 -7.87 -12.80 9.62
N ALA A 251 -7.22 -13.64 10.43
CA ALA A 251 -6.19 -13.23 11.38
C ALA A 251 -5.01 -12.55 10.67
N GLU A 252 -4.48 -13.15 9.60
CA GLU A 252 -3.36 -12.57 8.83
C GLU A 252 -3.76 -11.27 8.14
N LEU A 253 -4.98 -11.20 7.58
CA LEU A 253 -5.50 -9.99 6.94
C LEU A 253 -5.57 -8.82 7.94
N GLY A 254 -6.09 -9.07 9.14
CA GLY A 254 -6.13 -8.05 10.19
C GLY A 254 -4.77 -7.72 10.80
N ALA A 255 -3.87 -8.71 10.90
CA ALA A 255 -2.50 -8.49 11.33
C ALA A 255 -1.77 -7.52 10.38
N THR A 256 -1.90 -7.75 9.08
CA THR A 256 -1.34 -6.88 8.04
C THR A 256 -1.97 -5.49 8.08
N ALA A 257 -3.31 -5.40 8.16
CA ALA A 257 -4.00 -4.11 8.23
C ALA A 257 -3.58 -3.28 9.47
N ALA A 258 -3.46 -3.93 10.64
CA ALA A 258 -3.03 -3.26 11.87
C ALA A 258 -1.54 -2.88 11.87
N LEU A 259 -0.67 -3.67 11.23
CA LEU A 259 0.72 -3.29 11.03
C LEU A 259 0.85 -2.01 10.19
N LEU A 260 -0.04 -1.85 9.21
CA LEU A 260 -0.02 -0.74 8.26
C LEU A 260 -0.89 0.46 8.66
N ALA A 261 -1.65 0.37 9.75
CA ALA A 261 -2.65 1.37 10.15
C ALA A 261 -2.07 2.80 10.24
N ASP A 262 -0.86 2.93 10.76
CA ASP A 262 -0.18 4.22 10.95
C ASP A 262 0.88 4.52 9.88
N VAL A 263 0.94 3.76 8.78
CA VAL A 263 1.98 3.94 7.74
C VAL A 263 1.97 5.36 7.14
N GLY A 264 0.81 6.03 7.16
CA GLY A 264 0.67 7.41 6.71
C GLY A 264 1.46 8.42 7.53
N LEU A 265 1.85 8.12 8.78
CA LEU A 265 2.71 9.00 9.59
C LEU A 265 4.14 9.10 9.04
N LEU A 266 4.56 8.15 8.20
CA LEU A 266 5.85 8.18 7.52
C LEU A 266 5.86 9.11 6.30
N LEU A 267 4.69 9.60 5.89
CA LEU A 267 4.52 10.40 4.69
C LEU A 267 4.74 11.89 4.95
N PRO A 268 5.41 12.60 4.02
CA PRO A 268 5.60 14.04 4.15
C PRO A 268 4.28 14.79 3.94
N GLY A 269 4.08 15.89 4.69
CA GLY A 269 2.93 16.77 4.50
C GLY A 269 1.60 16.21 5.00
N VAL A 270 1.65 15.19 5.86
CA VAL A 270 0.50 14.55 6.49
C VAL A 270 0.39 14.98 7.95
N ARG A 271 -0.84 15.01 8.48
CA ARG A 271 -1.14 15.37 9.88
C ARG A 271 -1.38 14.11 10.72
N ASP A 272 -0.78 14.06 11.91
CA ASP A 272 -1.18 13.09 12.92
C ASP A 272 -2.52 13.52 13.52
N GLU A 273 -3.53 12.66 13.43
CA GLU A 273 -4.88 12.94 13.93
C GLU A 273 -5.01 12.68 15.43
N ARG A 274 -3.91 12.28 16.08
CA ARG A 274 -3.77 12.25 17.55
C ARG A 274 -3.42 13.63 18.11
N GLU A 275 -2.75 14.46 17.31
CA GLU A 275 -2.36 15.78 17.73
C GLU A 275 -3.50 16.79 17.49
N PRO A 276 -3.68 17.77 18.39
CA PRO A 276 -4.60 18.86 18.14
C PRO A 276 -4.18 19.61 16.88
N VAL A 277 -5.16 20.12 16.15
CA VAL A 277 -4.92 20.90 14.92
C VAL A 277 -4.08 22.12 15.27
N ALA A 278 -2.80 22.12 14.85
CA ALA A 278 -1.80 23.09 15.30
C ALA A 278 -2.07 24.52 14.81
N ALA A 279 -2.81 24.69 13.73
CA ALA A 279 -3.19 25.99 13.17
C ALA A 279 -4.61 25.93 12.59
N GLU A 280 -5.40 26.99 12.83
CA GLU A 280 -6.67 27.20 12.14
C GLU A 280 -6.43 27.15 10.62
N GLY A 281 -7.14 26.25 9.92
CA GLY A 281 -6.96 26.05 8.49
C GLY A 281 -5.82 25.11 8.09
N ASP A 282 -5.30 24.25 8.97
CA ASP A 282 -4.42 23.15 8.55
C ASP A 282 -5.20 22.13 7.70
N GLU A 283 -5.09 22.30 6.40
CA GLU A 283 -5.76 21.46 5.41
C GLU A 283 -4.98 20.17 5.09
N ARG A 284 -3.84 19.87 5.74
CA ARG A 284 -3.07 18.64 5.46
C ARG A 284 -3.95 17.39 5.63
N PRO A 285 -3.82 16.38 4.74
CA PRO A 285 -4.55 15.13 4.89
C PRO A 285 -4.18 14.45 6.22
N GLY A 286 -5.17 13.79 6.83
CA GLY A 286 -4.94 12.93 7.99
C GLY A 286 -4.12 11.71 7.60
N HIS A 287 -3.34 11.18 8.54
CA HIS A 287 -2.49 10.02 8.29
C HIS A 287 -3.26 8.75 7.96
N THR A 288 -4.48 8.57 8.47
CA THR A 288 -5.28 7.38 8.14
C THR A 288 -5.67 7.38 6.66
N GLU A 289 -6.20 8.50 6.16
CA GLU A 289 -6.60 8.67 4.76
C GLU A 289 -5.38 8.69 3.83
N ALA A 290 -4.28 9.32 4.24
CA ALA A 290 -3.01 9.30 3.52
C ALA A 290 -2.42 7.90 3.36
N GLY A 291 -2.35 7.14 4.45
CA GLY A 291 -1.87 5.76 4.45
C GLY A 291 -2.78 4.86 3.60
N ALA A 292 -4.09 4.92 3.80
CA ALA A 292 -5.05 4.12 3.05
C ALA A 292 -5.00 4.42 1.55
N TYR A 293 -4.95 5.69 1.17
CA TYR A 293 -4.88 6.09 -0.24
C TYR A 293 -3.60 5.55 -0.91
N LEU A 294 -2.45 5.65 -0.23
CA LEU A 294 -1.20 5.07 -0.73
C LEU A 294 -1.30 3.56 -0.93
N LEU A 295 -1.81 2.84 0.06
CA LEU A 295 -1.93 1.37 0.00
C LEU A 295 -2.92 0.93 -1.08
N GLY A 296 -4.01 1.67 -1.27
CA GLY A 296 -4.95 1.45 -2.36
C GLY A 296 -4.28 1.65 -3.73
N LEU A 297 -3.52 2.73 -3.92
CA LEU A 297 -2.72 2.93 -5.14
C LEU A 297 -1.76 1.75 -5.40
N TRP A 298 -1.19 1.21 -4.34
CA TRP A 298 -0.28 0.06 -4.36
C TRP A 298 -0.96 -1.29 -4.60
N GLY A 299 -2.30 -1.31 -4.70
CA GLY A 299 -3.06 -2.52 -5.01
C GLY A 299 -3.27 -3.43 -3.82
N LEU A 300 -3.17 -2.90 -2.59
CA LEU A 300 -3.55 -3.70 -1.42
C LEU A 300 -5.08 -3.94 -1.42
N PRO A 301 -5.52 -5.11 -0.92
CA PRO A 301 -6.93 -5.46 -0.79
C PRO A 301 -7.76 -4.40 -0.06
N MET A 302 -8.97 -4.14 -0.57
CA MET A 302 -9.88 -3.14 -0.01
C MET A 302 -10.14 -3.32 1.51
N PRO A 303 -10.26 -4.54 2.08
CA PRO A 303 -10.39 -4.71 3.53
C PRO A 303 -9.23 -4.12 4.34
N ILE A 304 -8.00 -4.15 3.82
CA ILE A 304 -6.83 -3.50 4.45
C ILE A 304 -6.96 -1.98 4.31
N VAL A 305 -7.27 -1.50 3.10
CA VAL A 305 -7.40 -0.07 2.79
C VAL A 305 -8.48 0.59 3.66
N GLU A 306 -9.68 0.00 3.73
CA GLU A 306 -10.80 0.49 4.54
C GLU A 306 -10.45 0.48 6.03
N ALA A 307 -9.80 -0.57 6.52
CA ALA A 307 -9.38 -0.64 7.91
C ALA A 307 -8.35 0.44 8.24
N VAL A 308 -7.35 0.66 7.37
CA VAL A 308 -6.37 1.74 7.56
C VAL A 308 -7.05 3.12 7.52
N ALA A 309 -8.00 3.33 6.60
CA ALA A 309 -8.70 4.61 6.45
C ALA A 309 -9.51 4.98 7.70
N PHE A 310 -10.19 3.98 8.30
CA PHE A 310 -11.21 4.21 9.31
C PHE A 310 -10.86 3.69 10.70
N HIS A 311 -9.67 3.16 10.95
CA HIS A 311 -9.34 2.62 12.29
C HIS A 311 -9.45 3.62 13.44
N ARG A 312 -9.40 4.94 13.19
CA ARG A 312 -9.65 5.98 14.20
C ARG A 312 -11.13 6.39 14.32
N GLN A 313 -11.93 6.07 13.30
CA GLN A 313 -13.36 6.40 13.19
C GLN A 313 -14.10 5.22 12.55
N PRO A 314 -14.13 4.05 13.22
CA PRO A 314 -14.60 2.80 12.60
C PRO A 314 -16.06 2.85 12.12
N GLN A 315 -16.88 3.74 12.67
CA GLN A 315 -18.24 4.06 12.25
C GLN A 315 -18.36 4.57 10.80
N ARG A 316 -17.27 5.08 10.20
CA ARG A 316 -17.22 5.48 8.79
C ARG A 316 -17.18 4.27 7.84
N SER A 317 -16.80 3.09 8.33
CA SER A 317 -16.84 1.88 7.53
C SER A 317 -18.27 1.53 7.13
N SER A 318 -18.42 1.04 5.91
CA SER A 318 -19.70 0.56 5.38
C SER A 318 -20.12 -0.76 6.03
N LEU A 319 -19.16 -1.50 6.60
CA LEU A 319 -19.40 -2.78 7.24
C LEU A 319 -20.25 -2.64 8.51
N ARG A 320 -21.21 -3.55 8.65
CA ARG A 320 -22.14 -3.62 9.81
C ARG A 320 -21.87 -4.80 10.72
N SER A 321 -20.74 -5.46 10.53
CA SER A 321 -20.28 -6.58 11.33
C SER A 321 -18.88 -6.31 11.88
N PHE A 322 -18.55 -6.90 13.02
CA PHE A 322 -17.20 -6.81 13.58
C PHE A 322 -16.25 -7.68 12.76
N TRP A 323 -15.42 -7.04 11.94
CA TRP A 323 -14.40 -7.69 11.13
C TRP A 323 -13.09 -6.88 11.13
N VAL A 324 -12.36 -6.82 10.02
CA VAL A 324 -11.01 -6.23 9.94
C VAL A 324 -10.98 -4.77 10.42
N PRO A 325 -11.84 -3.83 9.97
CA PRO A 325 -11.81 -2.45 10.48
C PRO A 325 -12.03 -2.34 11.99
N GLY A 326 -12.96 -3.14 12.54
CA GLY A 326 -13.23 -3.18 13.98
C GLY A 326 -12.06 -3.74 14.79
N ALA A 327 -11.44 -4.82 14.33
CA ALA A 327 -10.28 -5.41 14.98
C ALA A 327 -9.06 -4.48 14.93
N VAL A 328 -8.83 -3.81 13.81
CA VAL A 328 -7.72 -2.83 13.65
C VAL A 328 -7.95 -1.60 14.52
N HIS A 329 -9.20 -1.11 14.62
CA HIS A 329 -9.55 -0.04 15.55
C HIS A 329 -9.20 -0.41 17.00
N VAL A 330 -9.72 -1.54 17.50
CA VAL A 330 -9.45 -2.00 18.87
C VAL A 330 -7.95 -2.20 19.09
N ALA A 331 -7.30 -2.92 18.18
CA ALA A 331 -5.89 -3.25 18.33
C ALA A 331 -4.98 -2.01 18.28
N GLY A 332 -5.25 -1.08 17.37
CA GLY A 332 -4.50 0.17 17.23
C GLY A 332 -4.69 1.12 18.40
N ALA A 333 -5.93 1.25 18.90
CA ALA A 333 -6.24 2.07 20.08
C ALA A 333 -5.54 1.51 21.32
N LEU A 334 -5.67 0.20 21.59
CA LEU A 334 -5.01 -0.43 22.75
C LEU A 334 -3.49 -0.39 22.64
N ALA A 335 -2.91 -0.64 21.46
CA ALA A 335 -1.47 -0.56 21.24
C ALA A 335 -0.91 0.87 21.42
N SER A 336 -1.74 1.89 21.20
CA SER A 336 -1.36 3.31 21.37
C SER A 336 -1.79 3.88 22.73
N ASN A 337 -2.37 3.06 23.62
CA ASN A 337 -2.97 3.49 24.88
C ASN A 337 -4.02 4.61 24.70
N GLU A 338 -4.81 4.52 23.63
CA GLU A 338 -5.91 5.42 23.29
C GLU A 338 -7.26 4.79 23.67
N GLN A 339 -8.30 5.62 23.73
CA GLN A 339 -9.65 5.17 24.01
C GLN A 339 -10.22 4.39 22.83
N VAL A 340 -10.74 3.18 23.11
CA VAL A 340 -11.53 2.38 22.17
C VAL A 340 -12.94 2.98 22.07
N ASP A 341 -13.51 3.03 20.88
CA ASP A 341 -14.88 3.47 20.62
C ASP A 341 -15.88 2.42 21.11
N GLU A 342 -16.29 2.56 22.38
CA GLU A 342 -17.21 1.63 23.02
C GLU A 342 -18.63 1.70 22.44
N ASP A 343 -19.06 2.85 21.90
CA ASP A 343 -20.36 3.01 21.26
C ASP A 343 -20.41 2.23 19.93
N TYR A 344 -19.34 2.30 19.14
CA TYR A 344 -19.16 1.46 17.97
C TYR A 344 -19.23 -0.03 18.33
N LEU A 345 -18.46 -0.49 19.34
CA LEU A 345 -18.49 -1.89 19.76
C LEU A 345 -19.86 -2.34 20.30
N LYS A 346 -20.58 -1.43 20.98
CA LYS A 346 -21.94 -1.67 21.46
C LYS A 346 -22.90 -1.83 20.29
N SER A 347 -22.80 -1.00 19.26
CA SER A 347 -23.63 -1.08 18.05
C SER A 347 -23.49 -2.42 17.31
N LEU A 348 -22.30 -3.04 17.41
CA LEU A 348 -22.00 -4.35 16.83
C LEU A 348 -22.23 -5.53 17.79
N GLY A 349 -22.65 -5.27 19.03
CA GLY A 349 -22.93 -6.31 20.03
C GLY A 349 -21.70 -7.00 20.62
N VAL A 350 -20.49 -6.45 20.43
CA VAL A 350 -19.22 -7.07 20.85
C VAL A 350 -18.51 -6.35 22.01
N LEU A 351 -19.11 -5.30 22.57
CA LEU A 351 -18.53 -4.54 23.71
C LEU A 351 -18.10 -5.43 24.88
N HIS A 352 -18.83 -6.52 25.13
CA HIS A 352 -18.52 -7.49 26.20
C HIS A 352 -17.14 -8.18 26.03
N GLN A 353 -16.57 -8.20 24.82
CA GLN A 353 -15.26 -8.80 24.54
C GLN A 353 -14.09 -7.86 24.88
N LEU A 354 -14.35 -6.56 25.05
CA LEU A 354 -13.32 -5.54 25.22
C LEU A 354 -12.41 -5.79 26.42
N ALA A 355 -12.96 -6.30 27.53
CA ALA A 355 -12.16 -6.65 28.71
C ALA A 355 -11.10 -7.72 28.39
N GLY A 356 -11.49 -8.78 27.67
CA GLY A 356 -10.56 -9.82 27.25
C GLY A 356 -9.51 -9.31 26.26
N TRP A 357 -9.87 -8.38 25.37
CA TRP A 357 -8.90 -7.76 24.46
C TRP A 357 -7.90 -6.85 25.16
N ARG A 358 -8.29 -6.15 26.23
CA ARG A 358 -7.39 -5.38 27.09
C ARG A 358 -6.36 -6.29 27.77
N GLU A 359 -6.81 -7.39 28.39
CA GLU A 359 -5.91 -8.38 29.00
C GLU A 359 -4.92 -8.97 27.98
N MET A 360 -5.38 -9.24 26.75
CA MET A 360 -4.50 -9.70 25.68
C MET A 360 -3.44 -8.66 25.31
N ALA A 361 -3.81 -7.38 25.26
CA ALA A 361 -2.90 -6.28 24.97
C ALA A 361 -1.82 -6.15 26.07
N ASP A 362 -2.23 -6.14 27.34
CA ASP A 362 -1.32 -6.08 28.49
C ASP A 362 -0.29 -7.21 28.46
N SER A 363 -0.74 -8.45 28.16
CA SER A 363 0.16 -9.59 28.02
C SER A 363 1.19 -9.46 26.89
N LEU A 364 0.88 -8.68 25.84
CA LEU A 364 1.79 -8.42 24.73
C LEU A 364 2.82 -7.36 25.11
N PHE A 365 2.40 -6.30 25.82
CA PHE A 365 3.31 -5.28 26.33
C PHE A 365 4.35 -5.87 27.29
N ASP A 366 3.92 -6.72 28.22
CA ASP A 366 4.82 -7.38 29.17
C ASP A 366 5.90 -8.23 28.47
N ARG A 367 5.49 -8.95 27.41
CA ARG A 367 6.43 -9.77 26.62
C ARG A 367 7.44 -8.90 25.86
N VAL A 368 7.01 -7.77 25.31
CA VAL A 368 7.91 -6.83 24.62
C VAL A 368 8.88 -6.20 25.62
N ALA A 369 8.41 -5.80 26.80
CA ALA A 369 9.26 -5.26 27.87
C ALA A 369 10.27 -6.29 28.40
N SER A 370 9.93 -7.58 28.42
CA SER A 370 10.83 -8.65 28.86
C SER A 370 11.88 -9.08 27.82
N ALA A 371 11.73 -8.66 26.56
CA ALA A 371 12.60 -9.04 25.44
C ALA A 371 13.55 -7.92 24.98
N ALA A 372 13.34 -6.69 25.48
CA ALA A 372 14.23 -5.53 25.31
C ALA A 372 15.22 -5.46 26.49
#